data_AF-A0A959BK85-F1
#
_entry.id   AF-A0A959BK85-F1
#
_cell.length_a   1.000
_cell.length_b   1.000
_cell.length_c   1.000
_cell.angle_alpha   90.00
_cell.angle_beta   90.00
_cell.angle_gamma   90.00
#
_symmetry.space_group_name_H-M   'P 1'
#
loop_
_entity.id
_entity.type
_entity.pdbx_description
1 polymer ?
#
loop_
_entity_poly.entity_id
_entity_poly.type
_entity_poly.pdbx_seq_one_letter_code
_entity_poly.pdbx_strand_id
1 'polypeptide(L)'
;TVPQEFFPDTAAARTLLNNAIRSGRHQLTEIEAKQLLEYYVMPVTHSQLALTPAEAARLASGIGFPVVLKVVSPDIGLKTDIGGVEVGLKNASEVEAAFGRIKNRVKEGCPDACIYGISVEEMIHKRYELLIGANKDPIFGPVIVFALGGVNVEIFKDSNIGLPPLSMALAKRVIEETRVYELLKGYRGMPQADIRSIQFMLYKFAYLIMDCPQIKEIDINPFVVDETGGVVLDAYVILDRDYREDLHHAYSHLVISPYPKQYVKRFTMENKQQAILRPIRPEDESLEAEMIASFSSQTQYFRFFGFVPHVSKELLRRSTQIDYDREIAIIAEVRENGRKKMAGEVRLLADADNEIAEFAIAVADQWHGLGLGRKLTDYIISIAAERGIRKIYANVLKANSIMVEMFRRRGFSLTSADHSTYFAELKVGKTTTEQL
;
A
#
# COMPACT_ATOMS: atom_id res chain seq x y z
N THR A 1 -9.28 -0.30 13.31
CA THR A 1 -8.76 1.03 13.68
C THR A 1 -8.20 1.65 12.41
N VAL A 2 -8.56 2.89 12.08
CA VAL A 2 -8.00 3.58 10.89
C VAL A 2 -6.48 3.68 11.09
N PRO A 3 -5.64 3.35 10.09
CA PRO A 3 -4.20 3.54 10.19
C PRO A 3 -3.91 4.98 10.64
N GLN A 4 -2.91 5.18 11.49
CA GLN A 4 -2.37 6.52 11.71
C GLN A 4 -1.93 7.03 10.34
N GLU A 5 -2.45 8.18 9.92
CA GLU A 5 -1.99 8.81 8.69
C GLU A 5 -0.48 9.03 8.81
N PHE A 6 0.27 8.45 7.89
CA PHE A 6 1.68 8.78 7.71
C PHE A 6 1.82 9.44 6.33
N PHE A 7 2.75 10.36 6.22
CA PHE A 7 2.94 11.18 5.04
C PHE A 7 4.31 10.84 4.45
N PRO A 8 4.38 9.93 3.47
CA PRO A 8 5.63 9.59 2.84
C PRO A 8 6.14 10.74 1.97
N ASP A 9 7.46 10.91 1.92
CA ASP A 9 8.12 11.74 0.91
C ASP A 9 8.45 10.90 -0.34
N THR A 10 7.39 10.54 -1.06
CA THR A 10 7.50 9.71 -2.27
C THR A 10 8.36 10.37 -3.34
N ALA A 11 8.39 11.70 -3.39
CA ALA A 11 9.20 12.44 -4.35
C ALA A 11 10.70 12.27 -4.06
N ALA A 12 11.13 12.49 -2.81
CA ALA A 12 12.52 12.32 -2.42
C ALA A 12 12.99 10.86 -2.56
N ALA A 13 12.13 9.90 -2.21
CA ALA A 13 12.40 8.48 -2.40
C ALA A 13 12.67 8.13 -3.88
N ARG A 14 11.81 8.60 -4.79
CA ARG A 14 11.99 8.39 -6.23
C ARG A 14 13.22 9.09 -6.78
N THR A 15 13.52 10.30 -6.32
CA THR A 15 14.75 11.02 -6.70
C THR A 15 15.99 10.23 -6.31
N LEU A 16 16.05 9.70 -5.07
CA LEU A 16 17.17 8.88 -4.60
C LEU A 16 17.37 7.64 -5.50
N LEU A 17 16.30 6.89 -5.76
CA LEU A 17 16.34 5.68 -6.58
C LEU A 17 16.73 5.98 -8.03
N ASN A 18 16.14 7.01 -8.64
CA ASN A 18 16.44 7.40 -10.03
C ASN A 18 17.89 7.88 -10.18
N ASN A 19 18.43 8.60 -9.19
CA ASN A 19 19.83 9.03 -9.21
C ASN A 19 20.76 7.82 -9.15
N ALA A 20 20.48 6.84 -8.27
CA ALA A 20 21.26 5.63 -8.18
C ALA A 20 21.28 4.84 -9.50
N ILE A 21 20.12 4.67 -10.14
CA ILE A 21 19.99 4.00 -11.44
C ILE A 21 20.76 4.77 -12.53
N ARG A 22 20.61 6.10 -12.61
CA ARG A 22 21.31 6.94 -13.60
C ARG A 22 22.84 6.91 -13.45
N SER A 23 23.34 6.69 -12.24
CA SER A 23 24.77 6.46 -11.98
C SER A 23 25.26 5.06 -12.36
N GLY A 24 24.42 4.21 -12.97
CA GLY A 24 24.77 2.85 -13.37
C GLY A 24 24.87 1.87 -12.20
N ARG A 25 24.41 2.24 -11.00
CA ARG A 25 24.47 1.38 -9.81
C ARG A 25 23.36 0.35 -9.84
N HIS A 26 23.61 -0.77 -9.16
CA HIS A 26 22.68 -1.90 -9.07
C HIS A 26 22.07 -2.09 -7.69
N GLN A 27 22.61 -1.37 -6.70
CA GLN A 27 22.14 -1.40 -5.33
C GLN A 27 22.35 -0.04 -4.67
N LEU A 28 21.58 0.20 -3.61
CA LEU A 28 21.81 1.32 -2.71
C LEU A 28 22.89 0.97 -1.69
N THR A 29 23.59 1.98 -1.19
CA THR A 29 24.38 1.84 0.03
C THR A 29 23.47 1.70 1.26
N GLU A 30 23.98 1.19 2.38
CA GLU A 30 23.17 1.08 3.62
C GLU A 30 22.60 2.43 4.09
N ILE A 31 23.37 3.51 3.95
CA ILE A 31 22.93 4.87 4.31
C ILE A 31 21.73 5.29 3.45
N GLU A 32 21.84 5.08 2.13
CA GLU A 32 20.76 5.40 1.19
C GLU A 32 19.54 4.50 1.40
N ALA A 33 19.73 3.21 1.70
CA ALA A 33 18.66 2.28 2.00
C ALA A 33 17.89 2.69 3.26
N LYS A 34 18.59 3.08 4.34
CA LYS A 34 17.96 3.59 5.56
C LYS A 34 17.26 4.94 5.32
N GLN A 35 17.87 5.84 4.57
CA GLN A 35 17.25 7.10 4.16
C GLN A 35 15.96 6.88 3.35
N LEU A 36 15.95 5.88 2.46
CA LEU A 36 14.76 5.49 1.72
C LEU A 36 13.62 5.04 2.67
N LEU A 37 13.96 4.26 3.71
CA LEU A 37 12.99 3.82 4.72
C LEU A 37 12.45 5.00 5.56
N GLU A 38 13.31 5.97 5.89
CA GLU A 38 12.94 7.19 6.62
C GLU A 38 11.92 8.04 5.85
N TYR A 39 12.01 8.12 4.51
CA TYR A 39 11.00 8.80 3.69
C TYR A 39 9.60 8.20 3.84
N TYR A 40 9.48 6.95 4.30
CA TYR A 40 8.21 6.29 4.61
C TYR A 40 7.96 6.20 6.13
N VAL A 41 8.69 6.99 6.92
CA VAL A 41 8.55 7.10 8.38
C VAL A 41 8.78 5.75 9.07
N MET A 42 9.65 4.90 8.53
CA MET A 42 10.06 3.66 9.19
C MET A 42 11.21 3.96 10.16
N PRO A 43 11.17 3.42 11.39
CA PRO A 43 12.21 3.68 12.39
C PRO A 43 13.48 2.94 12.02
N VAL A 44 14.57 3.66 11.77
CA VAL A 44 15.89 3.11 11.44
C VAL A 44 16.93 3.55 12.46
N THR A 45 18.03 2.81 12.58
CA THR A 45 19.22 3.33 13.26
C THR A 45 19.90 4.38 12.40
N HIS A 46 20.28 5.51 13.00
CA HIS A 46 21.08 6.51 12.30
C HIS A 46 22.55 6.13 12.35
N SER A 47 23.21 6.24 11.20
CA SER A 47 24.61 5.94 11.02
C SER A 47 25.42 7.19 10.69
N GLN A 48 26.64 7.26 11.23
CA GLN A 48 27.57 8.34 10.90
C GLN A 48 28.78 7.74 10.18
N LEU A 49 29.09 8.27 8.99
CA LEU A 49 30.19 7.77 8.17
C LEU A 49 31.54 8.32 8.68
N ALA A 50 32.49 7.42 8.92
CA ALA A 50 33.86 7.74 9.26
C ALA A 50 34.82 7.36 8.13
N LEU A 51 35.75 8.25 7.79
CA LEU A 51 36.81 8.01 6.81
C LEU A 51 38.14 7.57 7.47
N THR A 52 38.29 7.84 8.76
CA THR A 52 39.50 7.53 9.53
C THR A 52 39.18 6.86 10.87
N PRO A 53 40.11 6.07 11.45
CA PRO A 53 39.93 5.47 12.78
C PRO A 53 39.63 6.51 13.87
N ALA A 54 40.39 7.61 13.90
CA ALA A 54 40.22 8.68 14.88
C ALA A 54 38.87 9.37 14.76
N GLU A 55 38.38 9.58 13.53
CA GLU A 55 37.03 10.08 13.29
C GLU A 55 35.98 9.10 13.81
N ALA A 56 36.12 7.81 13.54
CA ALA A 56 35.19 6.79 14.02
C ALA A 56 35.11 6.77 15.56
N ALA A 57 36.25 6.87 16.24
CA ALA A 57 36.31 6.94 17.70
C ALA A 57 35.63 8.20 18.27
N ARG A 58 35.81 9.35 17.60
CA ARG A 58 35.13 10.60 17.96
C ARG A 58 33.62 10.48 17.79
N LEU A 59 33.16 9.93 16.68
CA LEU A 59 31.72 9.71 16.41
C LEU A 59 31.12 8.74 17.44
N ALA A 60 31.80 7.63 17.71
CA ALA A 60 31.37 6.64 18.71
C ALA A 60 31.24 7.26 20.11
N SER A 61 32.18 8.11 20.50
CA SER A 61 32.13 8.81 21.80
C SER A 61 30.95 9.79 21.88
N GLY A 62 30.54 10.39 20.76
CA GLY A 62 29.36 11.25 20.69
C GLY A 62 28.04 10.49 20.72
N ILE A 63 28.00 9.28 20.15
CA ILE A 63 26.83 8.38 20.18
C ILE A 63 26.65 7.75 21.56
N GLY A 64 27.76 7.33 22.19
CA GLY A 64 27.76 6.53 23.41
C GLY A 64 28.00 5.05 23.14
N PHE A 65 28.69 4.39 24.06
CA PHE A 65 29.06 2.98 23.94
C PHE A 65 28.02 2.05 24.59
N PRO A 66 27.85 0.79 24.12
CA PRO A 66 28.59 0.17 23.03
C PRO A 66 28.11 0.58 21.63
N VAL A 67 29.03 0.55 20.65
CA VAL A 67 28.75 0.87 19.24
C VAL A 67 29.03 -0.31 18.31
N VAL A 68 28.56 -0.18 17.08
CA VAL A 68 28.80 -1.09 15.96
C VAL A 68 29.53 -0.33 14.85
N LEU A 69 30.52 -0.98 14.21
CA LEU A 69 31.14 -0.51 12.97
C LEU A 69 30.74 -1.42 11.81
N LYS A 70 30.36 -0.84 10.67
CA LYS A 70 30.07 -1.60 9.44
C LYS A 70 30.72 -0.95 8.21
N VAL A 71 31.28 -1.75 7.31
CA VAL A 71 31.82 -1.25 6.04
C VAL A 71 30.71 -0.66 5.18
N VAL A 72 30.97 0.51 4.57
CA VAL A 72 30.08 1.12 3.58
C VAL A 72 30.75 1.04 2.22
N SER A 73 30.18 0.24 1.33
CA SER A 73 30.67 0.03 -0.03
C SER A 73 29.51 -0.30 -0.97
N PRO A 74 29.45 0.30 -2.18
CA PRO A 74 28.48 -0.10 -3.20
C PRO A 74 28.79 -1.46 -3.84
N ASP A 75 29.92 -2.10 -3.52
CA ASP A 75 30.35 -3.37 -4.12
C ASP A 75 30.19 -4.56 -3.17
N ILE A 76 29.79 -4.31 -1.92
CA ILE A 76 29.66 -5.32 -0.86
C ILE A 76 28.19 -5.41 -0.44
N GLY A 77 27.54 -6.51 -0.81
CA GLY A 77 26.17 -6.82 -0.39
C GLY A 77 26.12 -7.33 1.06
N LEU A 78 26.52 -8.59 1.27
CA LEU A 78 26.49 -9.24 2.59
C LEU A 78 27.78 -8.98 3.38
N LYS A 79 27.75 -7.94 4.23
CA LYS A 79 28.90 -7.42 4.97
C LYS A 79 29.48 -8.43 5.97
N THR A 80 28.63 -9.24 6.60
CA THR A 80 29.03 -10.18 7.65
C THR A 80 29.98 -11.26 7.13
N ASP A 81 29.75 -11.77 5.91
CA ASP A 81 30.52 -12.87 5.32
C ASP A 81 31.98 -12.52 5.06
N ILE A 82 32.27 -11.25 4.82
CA ILE A 82 33.64 -10.75 4.61
C ILE A 82 34.23 -10.13 5.89
N GLY A 83 33.57 -10.30 7.05
CA GLY A 83 34.01 -9.70 8.32
C GLY A 83 33.94 -8.17 8.33
N GLY A 84 33.03 -7.60 7.54
CA GLY A 84 32.80 -6.17 7.38
C GLY A 84 31.99 -5.51 8.51
N VAL A 85 31.69 -6.26 9.58
CA VAL A 85 30.91 -5.81 10.74
C VAL A 85 31.64 -6.18 12.03
N GLU A 86 31.79 -5.22 12.95
CA GLU A 86 32.27 -5.45 14.32
C GLU A 86 31.28 -4.83 15.31
N VAL A 87 30.79 -5.63 16.27
CA VAL A 87 29.75 -5.25 17.23
C VAL A 87 30.30 -5.20 18.66
N GLY A 88 29.59 -4.51 19.56
CA GLY A 88 29.87 -4.59 21.00
C GLY A 88 31.13 -3.85 21.45
N LEU A 89 31.51 -2.80 20.72
CA LEU A 89 32.73 -2.03 20.97
C LEU A 89 32.50 -1.03 22.08
N LYS A 90 33.29 -1.10 23.15
CA LYS A 90 32.97 -0.49 24.45
C LYS A 90 33.71 0.82 24.72
N ASN A 91 34.69 1.17 23.89
CA ASN A 91 35.52 2.36 24.05
C ASN A 91 36.17 2.77 22.73
N ALA A 92 36.74 3.98 22.72
CA ALA A 92 37.40 4.58 21.56
C ALA A 92 38.53 3.70 20.98
N SER A 93 39.38 3.12 21.84
CA SER A 93 40.50 2.29 21.40
C SER A 93 40.04 1.02 20.67
N GLU A 94 38.98 0.37 21.15
CA GLU A 94 38.36 -0.77 20.48
C GLU A 94 37.80 -0.39 19.10
N VAL A 95 37.22 0.80 18.98
CA VAL A 95 36.69 1.35 17.72
C VAL A 95 37.80 1.60 16.70
N GLU A 96 38.90 2.24 17.08
CA GLU A 96 40.03 2.47 16.17
C GLU A 96 40.64 1.16 15.67
N ALA A 97 40.80 0.20 16.57
CA ALA A 97 41.31 -1.12 16.23
C ALA A 97 40.35 -1.88 15.30
N ALA A 98 39.05 -1.84 15.57
CA ALA A 98 38.02 -2.47 14.74
C ALA A 98 37.97 -1.86 13.34
N PHE A 99 38.10 -0.54 13.21
CA PHE A 99 38.17 0.15 11.92
C PHE A 99 39.29 -0.43 11.04
N GLY A 100 40.49 -0.59 11.60
CA GLY A 100 41.63 -1.19 10.90
C GLY A 100 41.38 -2.65 10.50
N ARG A 101 40.81 -3.45 11.41
CA ARG A 101 40.46 -4.86 11.14
C ARG A 101 39.48 -5.00 9.98
N ILE A 102 38.42 -4.20 9.97
CA ILE A 102 37.41 -4.22 8.90
C ILE A 102 38.05 -3.89 7.55
N LYS A 103 38.83 -2.81 7.44
CA LYS A 103 39.48 -2.45 6.16
C LYS A 103 40.41 -3.55 5.65
N ASN A 104 41.16 -4.20 6.54
CA ASN A 104 42.06 -5.27 6.16
C ASN A 104 41.28 -6.49 5.64
N ARG A 105 40.26 -6.96 6.36
CA ARG A 105 39.44 -8.10 5.93
C ARG A 105 38.72 -7.84 4.61
N VAL A 106 38.16 -6.64 4.44
CA VAL A 106 37.50 -6.25 3.18
C VAL A 106 38.49 -6.25 2.03
N LYS A 107 39.70 -5.71 2.22
CA LYS A 107 40.74 -5.71 1.19
C LYS A 107 41.24 -7.11 0.84
N GLU A 108 41.22 -8.03 1.79
CA GLU A 108 41.58 -9.44 1.57
C GLU A 108 40.46 -10.20 0.84
N GLY A 109 39.20 -10.02 1.25
CA GLY A 109 38.05 -10.74 0.69
C GLY A 109 37.51 -10.16 -0.62
N CYS A 110 37.61 -8.85 -0.81
CA CYS A 110 37.12 -8.11 -1.99
C CYS A 110 38.11 -6.99 -2.36
N PRO A 111 39.26 -7.31 -2.97
CA PRO A 111 40.35 -6.35 -3.21
C PRO A 111 39.97 -5.14 -4.08
N ASP A 112 39.03 -5.33 -5.01
CA ASP A 112 38.58 -4.32 -5.95
C ASP A 112 37.39 -3.50 -5.45
N ALA A 113 36.89 -3.78 -4.24
CA ALA A 113 35.73 -3.08 -3.69
C ALA A 113 36.06 -1.61 -3.37
N CYS A 114 35.21 -0.70 -3.85
CA CYS A 114 35.26 0.71 -3.51
C CYS A 114 34.71 0.91 -2.10
N ILE A 115 35.58 1.23 -1.14
CA ILE A 115 35.16 1.51 0.25
C ILE A 115 34.91 3.02 0.39
N TYR A 116 33.66 3.40 0.65
CA TYR A 116 33.30 4.80 0.92
C TYR A 116 33.67 5.22 2.34
N GLY A 117 33.66 4.27 3.28
CA GLY A 117 34.06 4.50 4.67
C GLY A 117 33.56 3.38 5.58
N ILE A 118 33.49 3.66 6.87
CA ILE A 118 32.89 2.77 7.86
C ILE A 118 31.80 3.54 8.61
N SER A 119 30.59 2.99 8.66
CA SER A 119 29.51 3.54 9.47
C SER A 119 29.73 3.23 10.94
N VAL A 120 29.43 4.20 11.80
CA VAL A 120 29.39 4.06 13.25
C VAL A 120 27.94 4.23 13.71
N GLU A 121 27.45 3.24 14.45
CA GLU A 121 26.05 3.15 14.89
C GLU A 121 25.94 2.76 16.37
N GLU A 122 24.87 3.19 17.02
CA GLU A 122 24.50 2.69 18.36
C GLU A 122 24.22 1.18 18.30
N MET A 123 24.69 0.43 19.31
CA MET A 123 24.34 -0.97 19.44
C MET A 123 22.98 -1.13 20.13
N ILE A 124 21.92 -1.27 19.34
CA ILE A 124 20.58 -1.55 19.85
C ILE A 124 20.38 -3.06 20.02
N HIS A 125 19.88 -3.45 21.19
CA HIS A 125 19.45 -4.82 21.46
C HIS A 125 17.96 -4.84 21.79
N LYS A 126 17.17 -5.58 20.99
CA LYS A 126 15.78 -5.91 21.30
C LYS A 126 15.60 -7.43 21.23
N ARG A 127 14.50 -7.89 21.83
CA ARG A 127 14.27 -9.31 22.11
C ARG A 127 14.10 -10.17 20.86
N TYR A 128 13.38 -9.67 19.87
CA TYR A 128 13.05 -10.41 18.66
C TYR A 128 13.70 -9.74 17.45
N GLU A 129 14.31 -10.56 16.59
CA GLU A 129 14.78 -10.14 15.27
C GLU A 129 13.82 -10.70 14.23
N LEU A 130 13.34 -9.85 13.33
CA LEU A 130 12.38 -10.19 12.28
C LEU A 130 12.96 -9.79 10.92
N LEU A 131 12.53 -10.50 9.88
CA LEU A 131 12.83 -10.17 8.49
C LEU A 131 11.57 -9.63 7.82
N ILE A 132 11.73 -8.50 7.12
CA ILE A 132 10.70 -7.94 6.24
C ILE A 132 11.35 -7.69 4.89
N GLY A 133 10.99 -8.48 3.89
CA GLY A 133 11.56 -8.38 2.55
C GLY A 133 10.51 -8.22 1.47
N ALA A 134 10.93 -7.80 0.28
CA ALA A 134 10.13 -7.93 -0.92
C ALA A 134 11.01 -8.26 -2.13
N ASN A 135 10.47 -9.05 -3.05
CA ASN A 135 11.07 -9.32 -4.36
C ASN A 135 10.00 -9.19 -5.44
N LYS A 136 10.39 -8.76 -6.64
CA LYS A 136 9.52 -8.77 -7.82
C LYS A 136 9.46 -10.17 -8.44
N ASP A 137 8.33 -10.82 -8.22
CA ASP A 137 7.94 -12.02 -8.95
C ASP A 137 7.52 -11.67 -10.41
N PRO A 138 7.89 -12.48 -11.41
CA PRO A 138 7.53 -12.23 -12.81
C PRO A 138 6.03 -12.24 -13.11
N ILE A 139 5.21 -12.89 -12.28
CA ILE A 139 3.76 -13.02 -12.47
C ILE A 139 3.01 -12.09 -11.52
N PHE A 140 3.37 -12.08 -10.24
CA PHE A 140 2.63 -11.35 -9.21
C PHE A 140 3.14 -9.92 -8.98
N GLY A 141 4.23 -9.53 -9.64
CA GLY A 141 4.91 -8.29 -9.34
C GLY A 141 5.54 -8.35 -7.95
N PRO A 142 5.54 -7.27 -7.16
CA PRO A 142 6.16 -7.28 -5.84
C PRO A 142 5.42 -8.20 -4.86
N VAL A 143 6.19 -9.08 -4.21
CA VAL A 143 5.73 -10.01 -3.18
C VAL A 143 6.47 -9.69 -1.89
N ILE A 144 5.74 -9.44 -0.81
CA ILE A 144 6.28 -9.13 0.52
C ILE A 144 6.41 -10.42 1.32
N VAL A 145 7.53 -10.59 2.02
CA VAL A 145 7.81 -11.71 2.92
C VAL A 145 8.00 -11.19 4.34
N PHE A 146 7.36 -11.86 5.30
CA PHE A 146 7.56 -11.66 6.72
C PHE A 146 8.03 -12.97 7.37
N ALA A 147 9.13 -12.92 8.14
CA ALA A 147 9.71 -14.11 8.76
C ALA A 147 10.43 -13.78 10.07
N LEU A 148 10.80 -14.83 10.82
CA LEU A 148 11.78 -14.72 11.90
C LEU A 148 13.16 -14.37 11.30
N GLY A 149 13.82 -13.35 11.85
CA GLY A 149 15.13 -12.86 11.40
C GLY A 149 16.32 -13.56 12.06
N GLY A 150 17.52 -13.09 11.73
CA GLY A 150 18.81 -13.60 12.23
C GLY A 150 19.50 -14.60 11.30
N VAL A 151 20.69 -15.07 11.68
CA VAL A 151 21.55 -15.96 10.85
C VAL A 151 20.95 -17.32 10.50
N ASN A 152 19.80 -17.70 11.07
CA ASN A 152 19.14 -18.99 10.84
C ASN A 152 17.91 -18.91 9.91
N VAL A 153 17.70 -17.79 9.20
CA VAL A 153 16.59 -17.60 8.24
C VAL A 153 16.52 -18.73 7.21
N GLU A 154 17.66 -19.27 6.76
CA GLU A 154 17.70 -20.39 5.79
C GLU A 154 17.25 -21.74 6.37
N ILE A 155 17.23 -21.89 7.71
CA ILE A 155 16.97 -23.15 8.40
C ILE A 155 15.51 -23.25 8.87
N PHE A 156 14.90 -22.12 9.24
CA PHE A 156 13.50 -22.07 9.65
C PHE A 156 12.62 -21.55 8.51
N LYS A 157 11.92 -22.47 7.84
CA LYS A 157 10.85 -22.20 6.85
C LYS A 157 9.59 -21.58 7.50
N ASP A 158 9.78 -20.58 8.37
CA ASP A 158 8.71 -19.87 9.05
C ASP A 158 8.56 -18.47 8.47
N SER A 159 7.92 -18.42 7.31
CA SER A 159 7.67 -17.20 6.57
C SER A 159 6.23 -17.18 6.08
N ASN A 160 5.62 -16.00 6.02
CA ASN A 160 4.38 -15.80 5.30
C ASN A 160 4.52 -14.69 4.25
N ILE A 161 3.65 -14.78 3.23
CA ILE A 161 3.68 -13.90 2.07
C ILE A 161 2.47 -12.96 2.09
N GLY A 162 2.70 -11.69 1.74
CA GLY A 162 1.67 -10.70 1.49
C GLY A 162 1.85 -10.07 0.11
N LEU A 163 0.75 -9.73 -0.54
CA LEU A 163 0.76 -8.93 -1.77
C LEU A 163 0.39 -7.47 -1.42
N PRO A 164 1.15 -6.46 -1.87
CA PRO A 164 0.75 -5.07 -1.72
C PRO A 164 -0.48 -4.77 -2.60
N PRO A 165 -1.39 -3.86 -2.16
CA PRO A 165 -1.37 -3.12 -0.91
C PRO A 165 -1.71 -4.00 0.31
N LEU A 166 -1.07 -3.73 1.45
CA LEU A 166 -1.46 -4.33 2.74
C LEU A 166 -2.27 -3.31 3.57
N SER A 167 -3.46 -3.70 4.02
CA SER A 167 -4.17 -2.99 5.08
C SER A 167 -3.63 -3.44 6.45
N MET A 168 -3.97 -2.72 7.54
CA MET A 168 -3.61 -3.18 8.89
C MET A 168 -4.17 -4.57 9.21
N ALA A 169 -5.34 -4.92 8.66
CA ALA A 169 -5.93 -6.24 8.83
C ALA A 169 -5.17 -7.32 8.05
N LEU A 170 -4.74 -7.02 6.82
CA LEU A 170 -3.91 -7.93 6.02
C LEU A 170 -2.51 -8.10 6.62
N ALA A 171 -1.87 -7.01 7.03
CA ALA A 171 -0.58 -7.05 7.74
C ALA A 171 -0.66 -7.89 9.03
N LYS A 172 -1.75 -7.75 9.79
CA LYS A 172 -2.00 -8.61 10.96
C LYS A 172 -2.08 -10.09 10.57
N ARG A 173 -2.81 -10.45 9.52
CA ARG A 173 -2.89 -11.85 9.05
C ARG A 173 -1.54 -12.39 8.61
N VAL A 174 -0.76 -11.60 7.87
CA VAL A 174 0.60 -11.97 7.46
C VAL A 174 1.44 -12.37 8.68
N ILE A 175 1.35 -11.60 9.76
CA ILE A 175 2.04 -11.92 11.02
C ILE A 175 1.45 -13.17 11.69
N GLU A 176 0.12 -13.22 11.86
CA GLU A 176 -0.58 -14.29 12.61
C GLU A 176 -0.39 -15.69 12.04
N GLU A 177 -0.11 -15.80 10.75
CA GLU A 177 0.10 -17.05 10.03
C GLU A 177 1.55 -17.54 10.07
N THR A 178 2.41 -16.91 10.88
CA THR A 178 3.78 -17.38 11.18
C THR A 178 3.85 -18.04 12.56
N ARG A 179 4.84 -18.92 12.78
CA ARG A 179 5.13 -19.51 14.09
C ARG A 179 5.77 -18.50 15.04
N VAL A 180 6.54 -17.53 14.53
CA VAL A 180 7.10 -16.43 15.34
C VAL A 180 6.02 -15.61 16.04
N TYR A 181 4.80 -15.54 15.50
CA TYR A 181 3.68 -14.89 16.18
C TYR A 181 3.40 -15.44 17.58
N GLU A 182 3.53 -16.76 17.78
CA GLU A 182 3.38 -17.38 19.09
C GLU A 182 4.44 -16.90 20.09
N LEU A 183 5.67 -16.65 19.61
CA LEU A 183 6.74 -16.08 20.42
C LEU A 183 6.48 -14.60 20.73
N LEU A 184 5.97 -13.84 19.75
CA LEU A 184 5.70 -12.41 19.89
C LEU A 184 4.55 -12.11 20.86
N LYS A 185 3.61 -13.04 21.07
CA LYS A 185 2.57 -12.94 22.11
C LYS A 185 3.11 -13.03 23.55
N GLY A 186 4.39 -13.31 23.72
CA GLY A 186 5.03 -13.51 25.02
C GLY A 186 5.00 -14.98 25.45
N TYR A 187 6.07 -15.42 26.09
CA TYR A 187 6.22 -16.80 26.57
C TYR A 187 6.99 -16.80 27.89
N ARG A 188 6.72 -17.77 28.79
CA ARG A 188 7.45 -17.97 30.06
C ARG A 188 7.65 -16.69 30.89
N GLY A 189 6.60 -15.86 31.02
CA GLY A 189 6.64 -14.62 31.79
C GLY A 189 7.26 -13.42 31.05
N MET A 190 7.68 -13.59 29.79
CA MET A 190 8.10 -12.48 28.95
C MET A 190 6.89 -11.67 28.46
N PRO A 191 6.99 -10.32 28.42
CA PRO A 191 5.92 -9.49 27.88
C PRO A 191 5.72 -9.72 26.38
N GLN A 192 4.50 -9.43 25.93
CA GLN A 192 4.15 -9.42 24.52
C GLN A 192 4.91 -8.28 23.81
N ALA A 193 5.46 -8.56 22.62
CA ALA A 193 6.05 -7.54 21.75
C ALA A 193 5.00 -6.55 21.26
N ASP A 194 5.40 -5.34 20.85
CA ASP A 194 4.50 -4.41 20.19
C ASP A 194 4.11 -4.92 18.79
N ILE A 195 3.12 -5.81 18.72
CA ILE A 195 2.57 -6.36 17.47
C ILE A 195 2.07 -5.23 16.58
N ARG A 196 1.60 -4.12 17.16
CA ARG A 196 1.06 -3.00 16.40
C ARG A 196 2.17 -2.27 15.67
N SER A 197 3.36 -2.13 16.25
CA SER A 197 4.52 -1.57 15.53
C SER A 197 4.94 -2.45 14.34
N ILE A 198 4.86 -3.78 14.49
CA ILE A 198 5.14 -4.72 13.38
C ILE A 198 4.11 -4.56 12.25
N GLN A 199 2.82 -4.47 12.59
CA GLN A 199 1.76 -4.23 11.60
C GLN A 199 1.96 -2.90 10.87
N PHE A 200 2.31 -1.83 11.59
CA PHE A 200 2.59 -0.53 10.97
C PHE A 200 3.84 -0.56 10.10
N MET A 201 4.86 -1.33 10.48
CA MET A 201 6.06 -1.53 9.68
C MET A 201 5.70 -2.19 8.34
N LEU A 202 4.96 -3.31 8.34
CA LEU A 202 4.48 -3.97 7.11
C LEU A 202 3.56 -3.07 6.28
N TYR A 203 2.70 -2.29 6.92
CA TYR A 203 1.83 -1.31 6.24
C TYR A 203 2.63 -0.25 5.50
N LYS A 204 3.61 0.38 6.16
CA LYS A 204 4.50 1.39 5.55
C LYS A 204 5.38 0.79 4.46
N PHE A 205 5.91 -0.40 4.71
CA PHE A 205 6.72 -1.15 3.76
C PHE A 205 5.91 -1.45 2.49
N ALA A 206 4.66 -1.89 2.59
CA ALA A 206 3.82 -2.11 1.41
C ALA A 206 3.65 -0.83 0.58
N TYR A 207 3.45 0.33 1.20
CA TYR A 207 3.39 1.63 0.50
C TYR A 207 4.71 1.99 -0.19
N LEU A 208 5.87 1.77 0.45
CA LEU A 208 7.19 1.92 -0.19
C LEU A 208 7.25 1.12 -1.50
N ILE A 209 6.89 -0.17 -1.45
CA ILE A 209 6.99 -1.05 -2.62
C ILE A 209 6.00 -0.65 -3.73
N MET A 210 4.79 -0.21 -3.34
CA MET A 210 3.81 0.31 -4.28
C MET A 210 4.31 1.57 -5.01
N ASP A 211 4.94 2.47 -4.28
CA ASP A 211 5.31 3.79 -4.80
C ASP A 211 6.67 3.77 -5.54
N CYS A 212 7.52 2.77 -5.29
CA CYS A 212 8.88 2.65 -5.80
C CYS A 212 9.07 1.41 -6.71
N PRO A 213 8.52 1.42 -7.95
CA PRO A 213 8.75 0.37 -8.95
C PRO A 213 10.22 0.26 -9.41
N GLN A 214 11.12 1.12 -8.98
CA GLN A 214 12.57 1.00 -9.20
C GLN A 214 13.20 -0.13 -8.39
N ILE A 215 12.54 -0.61 -7.34
CA ILE A 215 13.09 -1.63 -6.44
C ILE A 215 12.84 -3.01 -7.04
N LYS A 216 13.89 -3.80 -7.24
CA LYS A 216 13.78 -5.22 -7.63
C LYS A 216 13.64 -6.10 -6.41
N GLU A 217 14.47 -5.82 -5.41
CA GLU A 217 14.52 -6.56 -4.16
C GLU A 217 14.85 -5.59 -3.03
N ILE A 218 14.23 -5.81 -1.88
CA ILE A 218 14.60 -5.12 -0.65
C ILE A 218 14.48 -6.10 0.51
N ASP A 219 15.45 -6.06 1.41
CA ASP A 219 15.48 -6.86 2.63
C ASP A 219 15.76 -5.95 3.83
N ILE A 220 14.87 -6.00 4.83
CA ILE A 220 15.07 -5.41 6.14
C ILE A 220 15.38 -6.55 7.10
N ASN A 221 16.68 -6.74 7.36
CA ASN A 221 17.17 -7.83 8.20
C ASN A 221 18.41 -7.39 9.00
N PRO A 222 18.31 -7.18 10.33
CA PRO A 222 17.12 -7.38 11.15
C PRO A 222 16.26 -6.12 11.32
N PHE A 223 14.94 -6.31 11.35
CA PHE A 223 14.01 -5.44 12.10
C PHE A 223 13.88 -5.98 13.52
N VAL A 224 14.40 -5.27 14.51
CA VAL A 224 14.40 -5.72 15.91
C VAL A 224 13.24 -5.10 16.69
N VAL A 225 12.57 -5.89 17.54
CA VAL A 225 11.34 -5.46 18.25
C VAL A 225 11.22 -6.08 19.65
N ASP A 226 10.58 -5.35 20.55
CA ASP A 226 10.19 -5.78 21.90
C ASP A 226 8.86 -5.10 22.29
N GLU A 227 8.52 -5.09 23.59
CA GLU A 227 7.30 -4.45 24.11
C GLU A 227 7.25 -2.91 23.94
N THR A 228 8.38 -2.27 23.63
CA THR A 228 8.50 -0.80 23.47
C THR A 228 8.45 -0.34 22.01
N GLY A 229 8.34 -1.28 21.06
CA GLY A 229 8.35 -1.01 19.62
C GLY A 229 9.58 -1.59 18.93
N GLY A 230 9.68 -1.35 17.62
CA GLY A 230 10.75 -1.89 16.79
C GLY A 230 11.53 -0.86 15.99
N VAL A 231 12.71 -1.24 15.53
CA VAL A 231 13.66 -0.42 14.77
C VAL A 231 14.42 -1.29 13.77
N VAL A 232 14.69 -0.73 12.59
CA VAL A 232 15.50 -1.36 11.54
C VAL A 232 16.98 -1.14 11.83
N LEU A 233 17.75 -2.23 11.93
CA LEU A 233 19.20 -2.15 12.12
C LEU A 233 19.97 -2.18 10.81
N ASP A 234 19.44 -2.86 9.79
CA ASP A 234 20.05 -2.99 8.47
C ASP A 234 18.99 -3.12 7.39
N ALA A 235 19.32 -2.64 6.20
CA ALA A 235 18.48 -2.68 5.02
C ALA A 235 19.34 -2.82 3.77
N TYR A 236 18.89 -3.70 2.88
CA TYR A 236 19.54 -3.99 1.61
C TYR A 236 18.55 -3.77 0.47
N VAL A 237 18.97 -3.09 -0.60
CA VAL A 237 18.08 -2.73 -1.73
C VAL A 237 18.80 -2.96 -3.05
N ILE A 238 18.24 -3.85 -3.89
CA ILE A 238 18.63 -4.06 -5.28
C ILE A 238 17.69 -3.27 -6.19
N LEU A 239 18.28 -2.56 -7.14
CA LEU A 239 17.58 -1.76 -8.13
C LEU A 239 17.22 -2.62 -9.35
N ASP A 240 16.04 -2.36 -9.91
CA ASP A 240 15.57 -2.98 -11.14
C ASP A 240 16.20 -2.28 -12.35
N ARG A 241 17.01 -3.04 -13.10
CA ARG A 241 17.71 -2.53 -14.29
C ARG A 241 16.78 -2.37 -15.50
N ASP A 242 15.67 -3.10 -15.50
CA ASP A 242 14.70 -3.09 -16.58
C ASP A 242 13.61 -2.04 -16.34
N TYR A 243 13.70 -1.28 -15.24
CA TYR A 243 12.79 -0.19 -14.93
C TYR A 243 12.87 0.93 -15.99
N ARG A 244 11.70 1.32 -16.51
CA ARG A 244 11.56 2.29 -17.60
C ARG A 244 10.46 3.30 -17.30
N GLU A 245 10.86 4.47 -16.78
CA GLU A 245 9.94 5.55 -16.35
C GLU A 245 8.91 5.94 -17.43
N ASP A 246 9.29 5.86 -18.71
CA ASP A 246 8.45 6.16 -19.88
C ASP A 246 7.35 5.13 -20.17
N LEU A 247 7.47 3.90 -19.65
CA LEU A 247 6.55 2.78 -19.90
C LEU A 247 5.65 2.47 -18.70
N HIS A 248 5.78 3.19 -17.58
CA HIS A 248 5.02 2.93 -16.37
C HIS A 248 3.74 3.76 -16.30
N HIS A 249 2.60 3.07 -16.23
CA HIS A 249 1.37 3.64 -15.70
C HIS A 249 1.36 3.50 -14.17
N ALA A 250 0.63 4.37 -13.47
CA ALA A 250 0.59 4.35 -12.02
C ALA A 250 0.18 2.95 -11.51
N TYR A 251 1.04 2.36 -10.68
CA TYR A 251 0.84 1.05 -10.05
C TYR A 251 0.74 -0.15 -11.00
N SER A 252 1.14 -0.02 -12.28
CA SER A 252 1.06 -1.11 -13.27
C SER A 252 1.95 -2.31 -12.96
N HIS A 253 2.87 -2.19 -12.01
CA HIS A 253 3.73 -3.28 -11.52
C HIS A 253 3.06 -4.09 -10.41
N LEU A 254 1.85 -3.73 -9.95
CA LEU A 254 1.12 -4.44 -8.91
C LEU A 254 0.09 -5.39 -9.51
N VAL A 255 -0.10 -6.56 -8.89
CA VAL A 255 -1.19 -7.48 -9.23
C VAL A 255 -2.51 -7.13 -8.54
N ILE A 256 -2.46 -6.32 -7.48
CA ILE A 256 -3.64 -5.79 -6.78
C ILE A 256 -3.59 -4.27 -6.84
N SER A 257 -4.62 -3.68 -7.43
CA SER A 257 -4.71 -2.23 -7.55
C SER A 257 -4.98 -1.55 -6.20
N PRO A 258 -4.30 -0.45 -5.88
CA PRO A 258 -4.49 0.24 -4.62
C PRO A 258 -5.77 1.06 -4.58
N TYR A 259 -6.20 1.42 -3.37
CA TYR A 259 -7.38 2.26 -3.17
C TYR A 259 -7.21 3.61 -3.92
N PRO A 260 -8.09 3.94 -4.88
CA PRO A 260 -7.91 5.11 -5.74
C PRO A 260 -8.36 6.40 -5.03
N LYS A 261 -7.47 6.94 -4.18
CA LYS A 261 -7.71 8.13 -3.35
C LYS A 261 -8.07 9.37 -4.17
N GLN A 262 -7.64 9.45 -5.43
CA GLN A 262 -7.95 10.55 -6.35
C GLN A 262 -9.47 10.70 -6.60
N TYR A 263 -10.26 9.64 -6.37
CA TYR A 263 -11.72 9.67 -6.55
C TYR A 263 -12.50 10.09 -5.29
N VAL A 264 -11.83 10.63 -4.28
CA VAL A 264 -12.50 11.17 -3.08
C VAL A 264 -12.88 12.63 -3.32
N LYS A 265 -14.18 12.93 -3.28
CA LYS A 265 -14.73 14.28 -3.56
C LYS A 265 -15.83 14.66 -2.57
N ARG A 266 -15.86 15.94 -2.15
CA ARG A 266 -16.98 16.49 -1.37
C ARG A 266 -18.12 16.90 -2.30
N PHE A 267 -19.35 16.68 -1.86
CA PHE A 267 -20.55 17.09 -2.55
C PHE A 267 -21.56 17.68 -1.56
N THR A 268 -22.18 18.81 -1.93
CA THR A 268 -23.26 19.42 -1.16
C THR A 268 -24.58 19.09 -1.83
N MET A 269 -25.46 18.39 -1.12
CA MET A 269 -26.79 18.02 -1.59
C MET A 269 -27.73 19.25 -1.59
N GLU A 270 -28.89 19.15 -2.24
CA GLU A 270 -29.85 20.26 -2.34
C GLU A 270 -30.37 20.76 -0.98
N ASN A 271 -30.46 19.87 0.01
CA ASN A 271 -30.81 20.20 1.40
C ASN A 271 -29.63 20.81 2.20
N LYS A 272 -28.52 21.15 1.54
CA LYS A 272 -27.25 21.65 2.11
C LYS A 272 -26.46 20.65 2.96
N GLN A 273 -26.90 19.39 3.05
CA GLN A 273 -26.14 18.35 3.72
C GLN A 273 -24.89 17.98 2.91
N GLN A 274 -23.78 17.73 3.61
CA GLN A 274 -22.53 17.31 3.01
C GLN A 274 -22.49 15.80 2.84
N ALA A 275 -22.07 15.35 1.66
CA ALA A 275 -21.71 13.97 1.35
C ALA A 275 -20.23 13.91 0.92
N ILE A 276 -19.58 12.79 1.21
CA ILE A 276 -18.27 12.45 0.67
C ILE A 276 -18.49 11.34 -0.35
N LEU A 277 -18.23 11.65 -1.61
CA LEU A 277 -18.16 10.67 -2.68
C LEU A 277 -16.78 10.01 -2.61
N ARG A 278 -16.71 8.69 -2.53
CA ARG A 278 -15.43 7.97 -2.47
C ARG A 278 -15.58 6.54 -2.98
N PRO A 279 -14.51 5.91 -3.47
CA PRO A 279 -14.54 4.48 -3.75
C PRO A 279 -14.94 3.68 -2.51
N ILE A 280 -15.71 2.62 -2.72
CA ILE A 280 -16.07 1.64 -1.69
C ILE A 280 -14.80 0.94 -1.20
N ARG A 281 -14.83 0.43 0.03
CA ARG A 281 -13.76 -0.36 0.65
C ARG A 281 -14.31 -1.67 1.17
N PRO A 282 -13.47 -2.71 1.34
CA PRO A 282 -13.86 -3.94 2.02
C PRO A 282 -14.50 -3.70 3.39
N GLU A 283 -14.06 -2.67 4.14
CA GLU A 283 -14.60 -2.36 5.47
C GLU A 283 -16.01 -1.72 5.44
N ASP A 284 -16.53 -1.35 4.27
CA ASP A 284 -17.85 -0.74 4.12
C ASP A 284 -19.00 -1.76 4.12
N GLU A 285 -18.72 -3.05 4.31
CA GLU A 285 -19.70 -4.15 4.35
C GLU A 285 -20.92 -3.82 5.23
N SER A 286 -20.68 -3.23 6.40
CA SER A 286 -21.73 -2.81 7.33
C SER A 286 -22.57 -1.63 6.85
N LEU A 287 -21.95 -0.65 6.17
CA LEU A 287 -22.65 0.52 5.63
C LEU A 287 -23.50 0.13 4.42
N GLU A 288 -22.99 -0.75 3.56
CA GLU A 288 -23.71 -1.32 2.42
C GLU A 288 -24.93 -2.12 2.89
N ALA A 289 -24.75 -2.98 3.91
CA ALA A 289 -25.84 -3.76 4.48
C ALA A 289 -26.95 -2.87 5.07
N GLU A 290 -26.59 -1.82 5.82
CA GLU A 290 -27.54 -0.87 6.39
C GLU A 290 -28.31 -0.13 5.28
N MET A 291 -27.61 0.29 4.22
CA MET A 291 -28.24 0.97 3.07
C MET A 291 -29.24 0.04 2.36
N ILE A 292 -28.85 -1.17 1.99
CA ILE A 292 -29.74 -2.12 1.28
C ILE A 292 -30.96 -2.46 2.14
N ALA A 293 -30.76 -2.63 3.46
CA ALA A 293 -31.85 -2.91 4.40
C ALA A 293 -32.85 -1.73 4.52
N SER A 294 -32.42 -0.50 4.19
CA SER A 294 -33.29 0.69 4.20
C SER A 294 -34.14 0.85 2.94
N PHE A 295 -33.89 0.08 1.89
CA PHE A 295 -34.60 0.22 0.62
C PHE A 295 -36.07 -0.17 0.71
N SER A 296 -36.92 0.63 0.08
CA SER A 296 -38.30 0.22 -0.24
C SER A 296 -38.31 -0.98 -1.20
N SER A 297 -39.41 -1.74 -1.24
CA SER A 297 -39.59 -2.83 -2.20
C SER A 297 -39.43 -2.37 -3.65
N GLN A 298 -39.80 -1.12 -3.95
CA GLN A 298 -39.61 -0.51 -5.26
C GLN A 298 -38.13 -0.28 -5.58
N THR A 299 -37.37 0.31 -4.64
CA THR A 299 -35.92 0.53 -4.81
C THR A 299 -35.16 -0.79 -4.94
N GLN A 300 -35.51 -1.81 -4.14
CA GLN A 300 -34.95 -3.16 -4.29
C GLN A 300 -35.24 -3.75 -5.68
N TYR A 301 -36.51 -3.68 -6.12
CA TYR A 301 -36.91 -4.21 -7.41
C TYR A 301 -36.19 -3.51 -8.57
N PHE A 302 -36.04 -2.18 -8.50
CA PHE A 302 -35.32 -1.41 -9.51
C PHE A 302 -33.81 -1.68 -9.52
N ARG A 303 -33.19 -1.96 -8.37
CA ARG A 303 -31.74 -2.22 -8.28
C ARG A 303 -31.36 -3.65 -8.64
N PHE A 304 -32.15 -4.62 -8.19
CA PHE A 304 -31.80 -6.05 -8.25
C PHE A 304 -32.64 -6.84 -9.24
N PHE A 305 -33.55 -6.19 -9.97
CA PHE A 305 -34.52 -6.85 -10.88
C PHE A 305 -35.37 -7.93 -10.16
N GLY A 306 -35.54 -7.77 -8.85
CA GLY A 306 -36.16 -8.75 -7.98
C GLY A 306 -36.21 -8.29 -6.53
N PHE A 307 -36.87 -9.08 -5.69
CA PHE A 307 -36.92 -8.83 -4.25
C PHE A 307 -35.70 -9.45 -3.57
N VAL A 308 -35.04 -8.69 -2.69
CA VAL A 308 -33.91 -9.16 -1.89
C VAL A 308 -34.35 -9.21 -0.42
N PRO A 309 -34.97 -10.32 0.03
CA PRO A 309 -35.52 -10.43 1.37
C PRO A 309 -34.45 -10.37 2.47
N HIS A 310 -33.25 -10.87 2.17
CA HIS A 310 -32.13 -10.90 3.10
C HIS A 310 -30.84 -10.51 2.39
N VAL A 311 -30.12 -9.56 2.97
CA VAL A 311 -28.80 -9.15 2.49
C VAL A 311 -27.79 -10.23 2.89
N SER A 312 -27.45 -11.10 1.94
CA SER A 312 -26.52 -12.20 2.18
C SER A 312 -25.09 -11.70 2.33
N LYS A 313 -24.27 -12.42 3.11
CA LYS A 313 -22.83 -12.12 3.22
C LYS A 313 -22.13 -12.20 1.85
N GLU A 314 -22.58 -13.08 0.98
CA GLU A 314 -22.01 -13.22 -0.38
C GLU A 314 -22.29 -11.98 -1.23
N LEU A 315 -23.51 -11.44 -1.18
CA LEU A 315 -23.85 -10.20 -1.88
C LEU A 315 -22.97 -9.05 -1.39
N LEU A 316 -22.80 -8.91 -0.08
CA LEU A 316 -21.99 -7.83 0.51
C LEU A 316 -20.51 -7.95 0.14
N ARG A 317 -19.95 -9.16 0.17
CA ARG A 317 -18.56 -9.41 -0.24
C ARG A 317 -18.34 -9.05 -1.70
N ARG A 318 -19.19 -9.54 -2.61
CA ARG A 318 -19.15 -9.17 -4.03
C ARG A 318 -19.31 -7.68 -4.27
N SER A 319 -20.07 -7.00 -3.40
CA SER A 319 -20.35 -5.57 -3.55
C SER A 319 -19.22 -4.68 -3.05
N THR A 320 -18.45 -5.12 -2.05
CA THR A 320 -17.47 -4.29 -1.32
C THR A 320 -16.01 -4.68 -1.56
N GLN A 321 -15.74 -5.94 -1.91
CA GLN A 321 -14.40 -6.47 -2.17
C GLN A 321 -14.16 -6.53 -3.68
N ILE A 322 -14.04 -5.34 -4.27
CA ILE A 322 -13.90 -5.18 -5.72
C ILE A 322 -12.43 -5.05 -6.14
N ASP A 323 -12.14 -5.44 -7.38
CA ASP A 323 -10.88 -5.15 -8.05
C ASP A 323 -10.99 -3.78 -8.73
N TYR A 324 -10.25 -2.77 -8.25
CA TYR A 324 -10.36 -1.40 -8.78
C TYR A 324 -9.95 -1.27 -10.26
N ASP A 325 -9.19 -2.22 -10.81
CA ASP A 325 -8.79 -2.22 -12.22
C ASP A 325 -9.90 -2.66 -13.16
N ARG A 326 -10.90 -3.40 -12.66
CA ARG A 326 -12.03 -3.91 -13.44
C ARG A 326 -13.35 -3.34 -13.01
N GLU A 327 -13.50 -3.00 -11.73
CA GLU A 327 -14.71 -2.47 -11.16
C GLU A 327 -14.42 -1.18 -10.40
N ILE A 328 -15.28 -0.17 -10.53
CA ILE A 328 -15.24 0.99 -9.64
C ILE A 328 -16.62 1.23 -9.09
N ALA A 329 -16.75 1.22 -7.76
CA ALA A 329 -17.95 1.59 -7.05
C ALA A 329 -17.69 2.83 -6.21
N ILE A 330 -18.44 3.90 -6.46
CA ILE A 330 -18.40 5.15 -5.71
C ILE A 330 -19.62 5.22 -4.80
N ILE A 331 -19.37 5.31 -3.50
CA ILE A 331 -20.40 5.50 -2.49
C ILE A 331 -20.54 6.97 -2.13
N ALA A 332 -21.73 7.35 -1.66
CA ALA A 332 -22.00 8.62 -1.01
C ALA A 332 -22.07 8.42 0.51
N GLU A 333 -20.99 8.74 1.21
CA GLU A 333 -20.94 8.71 2.68
C GLU A 333 -21.50 10.02 3.24
N VAL A 334 -22.51 9.92 4.11
CA VAL A 334 -23.09 11.05 4.85
C VAL A 334 -22.91 10.84 6.35
N ARG A 335 -22.98 11.93 7.12
CA ARG A 335 -23.07 11.86 8.58
C ARG A 335 -24.46 12.25 9.04
N GLU A 336 -25.06 11.39 9.86
CA GLU A 336 -26.35 11.62 10.52
C GLU A 336 -26.19 11.27 12.00
N ASN A 337 -26.52 12.19 12.91
CA ASN A 337 -26.38 12.02 14.36
C ASN A 337 -24.98 11.52 14.80
N GLY A 338 -23.94 12.03 14.14
CA GLY A 338 -22.53 11.66 14.40
C GLY A 338 -22.10 10.32 13.80
N ARG A 339 -23.01 9.51 13.25
CA ARG A 339 -22.72 8.21 12.63
C ARG A 339 -22.58 8.33 11.12
N LYS A 340 -21.72 7.50 10.54
CA LYS A 340 -21.59 7.37 9.08
C LYS A 340 -22.76 6.54 8.55
N LYS A 341 -23.31 6.94 7.42
CA LYS A 341 -24.29 6.18 6.64
C LYS A 341 -23.92 6.23 5.17
N MET A 342 -24.30 5.20 4.42
CA MET A 342 -24.23 5.22 2.97
C MET A 342 -25.57 5.67 2.40
N ALA A 343 -25.56 6.79 1.69
CA ALA A 343 -26.76 7.39 1.11
C ALA A 343 -27.10 6.83 -0.28
N GLY A 344 -26.09 6.33 -0.99
CA GLY A 344 -26.22 5.74 -2.30
C GLY A 344 -24.87 5.25 -2.81
N GLU A 345 -24.93 4.50 -3.89
CA GLU A 345 -23.79 3.90 -4.58
C GLU A 345 -24.03 3.96 -6.09
N VAL A 346 -22.98 4.22 -6.85
CA VAL A 346 -22.92 3.97 -8.29
C VAL A 346 -21.71 3.11 -8.60
N ARG A 347 -21.80 2.22 -9.58
CA ARG A 347 -20.69 1.38 -9.99
C ARG A 347 -20.60 1.14 -11.49
N LEU A 348 -19.37 0.87 -11.94
CA LEU A 348 -19.03 0.39 -13.27
C LEU A 348 -18.27 -0.92 -13.16
N LEU A 349 -18.72 -1.95 -13.87
CA LEU A 349 -18.02 -3.22 -14.03
C LEU A 349 -17.56 -3.35 -15.49
N ALA A 350 -16.26 -3.19 -15.71
CA ALA A 350 -15.63 -3.24 -17.02
C ALA A 350 -15.37 -4.68 -17.47
N ASP A 351 -15.31 -4.86 -18.80
CA ASP A 351 -14.82 -6.07 -19.42
C ASP A 351 -13.30 -6.23 -19.24
N ALA A 352 -12.76 -7.36 -19.74
CA ALA A 352 -11.34 -7.69 -19.56
C ALA A 352 -10.40 -6.68 -20.23
N ASP A 353 -10.86 -6.00 -21.28
CA ASP A 353 -10.08 -5.02 -22.06
C ASP A 353 -10.32 -3.57 -21.58
N ASN A 354 -11.16 -3.39 -20.55
CA ASN A 354 -11.54 -2.10 -19.99
C ASN A 354 -12.11 -1.12 -21.05
N GLU A 355 -12.79 -1.66 -22.08
CA GLU A 355 -13.39 -0.88 -23.17
C GLU A 355 -14.88 -0.62 -22.95
N ILE A 356 -15.58 -1.58 -22.35
CA ILE A 356 -17.02 -1.55 -22.13
C ILE A 356 -17.32 -1.83 -20.66
N ALA A 357 -18.18 -1.02 -20.03
CA ALA A 357 -18.56 -1.22 -18.64
C ALA A 357 -20.08 -1.23 -18.41
N GLU A 358 -20.53 -2.16 -17.55
CA GLU A 358 -21.89 -2.21 -17.05
C GLU A 358 -22.07 -1.19 -15.92
N PHE A 359 -23.11 -0.36 -16.01
CA PHE A 359 -23.48 0.65 -15.04
C PHE A 359 -24.61 0.17 -14.12
N ALA A 360 -24.45 0.44 -12.84
CA ALA A 360 -25.45 0.21 -11.82
C ALA A 360 -25.48 1.34 -10.79
N ILE A 361 -26.65 1.67 -10.27
CA ILE A 361 -26.81 2.72 -9.26
C ILE A 361 -27.94 2.38 -8.28
N ALA A 362 -27.76 2.73 -7.02
CA ALA A 362 -28.80 2.75 -5.99
C ALA A 362 -28.67 4.01 -5.14
N VAL A 363 -29.80 4.58 -4.74
CA VAL A 363 -29.85 5.65 -3.74
C VAL A 363 -30.92 5.25 -2.74
N ALA A 364 -30.61 5.28 -1.44
CA ALA A 364 -31.61 4.97 -0.42
C ALA A 364 -32.74 6.00 -0.43
N ASP A 365 -33.98 5.55 -0.19
CA ASP A 365 -35.21 6.31 -0.47
C ASP A 365 -35.23 7.68 0.23
N GLN A 366 -34.72 7.76 1.46
CA GLN A 366 -34.63 9.01 2.24
C GLN A 366 -33.71 10.09 1.62
N TRP A 367 -32.87 9.71 0.64
CA TRP A 367 -31.93 10.61 -0.06
C TRP A 367 -32.36 10.95 -1.49
N HIS A 368 -33.54 10.50 -1.92
CA HIS A 368 -34.10 10.83 -3.23
C HIS A 368 -34.43 12.32 -3.33
N GLY A 369 -34.45 12.85 -4.57
CA GLY A 369 -34.79 14.26 -4.82
C GLY A 369 -33.73 15.29 -4.40
N LEU A 370 -32.58 14.86 -3.85
CA LEU A 370 -31.52 15.76 -3.35
C LEU A 370 -30.33 15.91 -4.32
N GLY A 371 -30.52 15.60 -5.60
CA GLY A 371 -29.48 15.68 -6.63
C GLY A 371 -28.40 14.57 -6.58
N LEU A 372 -28.48 13.62 -5.64
CA LEU A 372 -27.42 12.63 -5.43
C LEU A 372 -27.23 11.65 -6.59
N GLY A 373 -28.31 11.04 -7.09
CA GLY A 373 -28.23 10.06 -8.19
C GLY A 373 -27.66 10.68 -9.47
N ARG A 374 -28.05 11.93 -9.76
CA ARG A 374 -27.51 12.76 -10.84
C ARG A 374 -25.99 12.94 -10.68
N LYS A 375 -25.55 13.38 -9.50
CA LYS A 375 -24.13 13.64 -9.23
C LYS A 375 -23.28 12.36 -9.30
N LEU A 376 -23.75 11.27 -8.71
CA LEU A 376 -23.08 9.97 -8.76
C LEU A 376 -22.90 9.51 -10.21
N THR A 377 -23.97 9.61 -11.02
CA THR A 377 -23.92 9.23 -12.44
C THR A 377 -22.94 10.08 -13.23
N ASP A 378 -22.99 11.41 -13.08
CA ASP A 378 -22.04 12.31 -13.77
C ASP A 378 -20.60 12.01 -13.38
N TYR A 379 -20.39 11.70 -12.09
CA TYR A 379 -19.05 11.44 -11.59
C TYR A 379 -18.49 10.11 -12.09
N ILE A 380 -19.27 9.03 -12.08
CA ILE A 380 -18.79 7.74 -12.57
C ILE A 380 -18.52 7.76 -14.07
N ILE A 381 -19.27 8.54 -14.85
CA ILE A 381 -19.01 8.74 -16.29
C ILE A 381 -17.68 9.48 -16.49
N SER A 382 -17.38 10.48 -15.66
CA SER A 382 -16.07 11.16 -15.72
C SER A 382 -14.91 10.22 -15.40
N ILE A 383 -15.08 9.32 -14.41
CA ILE A 383 -14.11 8.27 -14.09
C ILE A 383 -13.96 7.29 -15.26
N ALA A 384 -15.06 6.94 -15.95
CA ALA A 384 -14.99 6.07 -17.12
C ALA A 384 -14.13 6.68 -18.23
N ALA A 385 -14.28 7.98 -18.48
CA ALA A 385 -13.49 8.71 -19.47
C ALA A 385 -11.99 8.74 -19.10
N GLU A 386 -11.66 9.00 -17.83
CA GLU A 386 -10.28 8.98 -17.32
C GLU A 386 -9.64 7.59 -17.46
N ARG A 387 -10.42 6.54 -17.22
CA ARG A 387 -9.99 5.13 -17.36
C ARG A 387 -9.97 4.62 -18.79
N GLY A 388 -10.32 5.44 -19.78
CA GLY A 388 -10.33 5.04 -21.19
C GLY A 388 -11.48 4.12 -21.60
N ILE A 389 -12.49 3.91 -20.75
CA ILE A 389 -13.69 3.15 -21.09
C ILE A 389 -14.41 3.89 -22.22
N ARG A 390 -14.69 3.18 -23.32
CA ARG A 390 -15.28 3.75 -24.55
C ARG A 390 -16.80 3.71 -24.53
N LYS A 391 -17.38 2.74 -23.82
CA LYS A 391 -18.83 2.52 -23.78
C LYS A 391 -19.31 2.13 -22.39
N ILE A 392 -20.42 2.73 -21.98
CA ILE A 392 -21.15 2.35 -20.76
C ILE A 392 -22.51 1.80 -21.19
N TYR A 393 -22.94 0.70 -20.58
CA TYR A 393 -24.29 0.17 -20.80
C TYR A 393 -25.00 -0.16 -19.49
N ALA A 394 -26.33 -0.21 -19.52
CA ALA A 394 -27.14 -0.64 -18.39
C ALA A 394 -28.47 -1.21 -18.86
N ASN A 395 -29.01 -2.17 -18.11
CA ASN A 395 -30.41 -2.55 -18.21
C ASN A 395 -31.24 -1.70 -17.25
N VAL A 396 -32.36 -1.16 -17.70
CA VAL A 396 -33.28 -0.36 -16.87
C VAL A 396 -34.72 -0.75 -17.12
N LEU A 397 -35.48 -0.98 -16.05
CA LEU A 397 -36.92 -1.25 -16.15
C LEU A 397 -37.65 -0.04 -16.71
N LYS A 398 -38.55 -0.27 -17.68
CA LYS A 398 -39.39 0.79 -18.31
C LYS A 398 -40.24 1.54 -17.29
N ALA A 399 -40.60 0.88 -16.18
CA ALA A 399 -41.33 1.48 -15.07
C ALA A 399 -40.50 2.48 -14.24
N ASN A 400 -39.17 2.45 -14.31
CA ASN A 400 -38.30 3.39 -13.61
C ASN A 400 -38.12 4.67 -14.44
N SER A 401 -39.18 5.48 -14.51
CA SER A 401 -39.23 6.71 -15.31
C SER A 401 -38.14 7.72 -14.94
N ILE A 402 -37.76 7.77 -13.66
CA ILE A 402 -36.68 8.63 -13.14
C ILE A 402 -35.35 8.26 -13.78
N MET A 403 -35.00 6.96 -13.77
CA MET A 403 -33.74 6.46 -14.33
C MET A 403 -33.72 6.58 -15.87
N VAL A 404 -34.85 6.28 -16.53
CA VAL A 404 -35.01 6.46 -17.98
C VAL A 404 -34.77 7.90 -18.39
N GLU A 405 -35.37 8.87 -17.69
CA GLU A 405 -35.16 10.29 -17.95
C GLU A 405 -33.72 10.73 -17.62
N MET A 406 -33.13 10.19 -16.55
CA MET A 406 -31.75 10.48 -16.17
C MET A 406 -30.75 10.05 -17.25
N PHE A 407 -30.98 8.88 -17.87
CA PHE A 407 -30.20 8.38 -19.01
C PHE A 407 -30.38 9.23 -20.27
N ARG A 408 -31.62 9.57 -20.65
CA ARG A 408 -31.88 10.44 -21.83
C ARG A 408 -31.15 11.77 -21.74
N ARG A 409 -31.21 12.43 -20.57
CA ARG A 409 -30.54 13.72 -20.33
C ARG A 409 -29.02 13.66 -20.43
N ARG A 410 -28.42 12.47 -20.34
CA ARG A 410 -26.97 12.22 -20.43
C ARG A 410 -26.55 11.64 -21.77
N GLY A 411 -27.44 11.61 -22.75
CA GLY A 411 -27.13 11.13 -24.10
C GLY A 411 -27.05 9.60 -24.21
N PHE A 412 -27.60 8.85 -23.25
CA PHE A 412 -27.77 7.41 -23.45
C PHE A 412 -28.81 7.15 -24.54
N SER A 413 -28.45 6.27 -25.46
CA SER A 413 -29.38 5.68 -26.42
C SER A 413 -30.15 4.56 -25.73
N LEU A 414 -31.48 4.58 -25.83
CA LEU A 414 -32.37 3.60 -25.21
C LEU A 414 -33.04 2.75 -26.28
N THR A 415 -32.80 1.44 -26.27
CA THR A 415 -33.47 0.46 -27.13
C THR A 415 -34.28 -0.51 -26.28
N SER A 416 -35.42 -1.00 -26.78
CA SER A 416 -36.21 -1.99 -26.05
C SER A 416 -35.45 -3.32 -26.04
N ALA A 417 -35.06 -3.81 -24.86
CA ALA A 417 -34.43 -5.12 -24.72
C ALA A 417 -35.49 -6.23 -24.69
N ASP A 418 -36.57 -6.00 -23.94
CA ASP A 418 -37.72 -6.90 -23.82
C ASP A 418 -39.01 -6.10 -23.54
N HIS A 419 -40.09 -6.76 -23.11
CA HIS A 419 -41.37 -6.10 -22.80
C HIS A 419 -41.28 -5.10 -21.63
N SER A 420 -40.46 -5.37 -20.62
CA SER A 420 -40.32 -4.63 -19.36
C SER A 420 -39.05 -3.80 -19.22
N THR A 421 -38.05 -3.96 -20.11
CA THR A 421 -36.70 -3.41 -19.93
C THR A 421 -36.22 -2.63 -21.16
N TYR A 422 -35.51 -1.52 -20.93
CA TYR A 422 -34.67 -0.86 -21.93
C TYR A 422 -33.20 -1.24 -21.73
N PHE A 423 -32.48 -1.43 -22.84
CA PHE A 423 -31.03 -1.40 -22.88
C PHE A 423 -30.58 0.04 -23.12
N ALA A 424 -29.81 0.59 -22.18
CA ALA A 424 -29.25 1.93 -22.25
C ALA A 424 -27.77 1.85 -22.63
N GLU A 425 -27.33 2.64 -23.61
CA GLU A 425 -25.93 2.69 -24.05
C GLU A 425 -25.44 4.13 -24.18
N LEU A 426 -24.25 4.43 -23.65
CA LEU A 426 -23.55 5.70 -23.81
C LEU A 426 -22.17 5.45 -24.41
N LYS A 427 -21.83 6.17 -25.49
CA LYS A 427 -20.45 6.31 -25.94
C LYS A 427 -19.77 7.37 -25.08
N VAL A 428 -18.72 6.99 -24.38
CA VAL A 428 -17.95 7.89 -23.52
C VAL A 428 -17.04 8.72 -24.43
N GLY A 429 -17.33 10.01 -24.55
CA GLY A 429 -16.45 10.94 -25.26
C GLY A 429 -15.18 11.22 -24.46
N LYS A 430 -14.08 11.56 -25.14
CA LYS A 430 -12.93 12.20 -24.49
C LYS A 430 -13.42 13.52 -23.89
N THR A 431 -13.64 13.56 -22.58
CA THR A 431 -14.04 14.79 -21.91
C THR A 431 -12.76 15.60 -21.71
N THR A 432 -12.63 16.71 -22.43
CA THR A 432 -11.60 17.73 -22.17
C THR A 432 -11.86 18.27 -20.76
N THR A 433 -10.85 18.23 -19.89
CA THR A 433 -10.92 18.51 -18.44
C THR A 433 -11.24 19.97 -18.07
N GLU A 434 -11.91 20.72 -18.93
CA GLU A 434 -12.28 22.12 -18.70
C GLU A 434 -13.80 22.26 -18.77
N GLN A 435 -14.49 21.97 -17.67
CA GLN A 435 -15.77 22.56 -17.21
C GLN A 435 -16.41 21.65 -16.15
N LEU A 436 -15.90 21.66 -14.91
CA LEU A 436 -16.65 21.27 -13.71
C LEU A 436 -16.13 21.99 -12.46
#